data_AF-A0A6P8VKS0-F1
#
_entry.id   AF-A0A6P8VKS0-F1
#
_cell.length_a   1.000
_cell.length_b   1.000
_cell.length_c   1.000
_cell.angle_alpha   90.00
_cell.angle_beta   90.00
_cell.angle_gamma   90.00
#
_symmetry.space_group_name_H-M   'P 1'
#
loop_
_entity.id
_entity.type
_entity.pdbx_description
1 polymer ?
#
loop_
_entity_poly.entity_id
_entity_poly.type
_entity_poly.pdbx_seq_one_letter_code
_entity_poly.pdbx_strand_id
1 'polypeptide(L)'
;MSKKKGLSLDEKRSRMMEIFFETKDVFQLKDIEKIAPKQKGITPMSVKDVLQSLVDDNMVDSERVGTSNYYWAFPSKALHARKNKLEDLENQISEAKQRKASVQKAVEKAKVGRQDTKERGSLLKELQALREERTQLQAELEKYRECDPEVVEEMRKSNGVRKRCCFQVDRQCFCHQVMDEEEVQL
;
A
#
# COMPACT_ATOMS: atom_id res chain seq x y z
N MET A 1 -21.52 -57.68 27.19
CA MET A 1 -22.34 -56.45 27.04
C MET A 1 -21.40 -55.29 26.70
N SER A 2 -21.10 -55.10 25.42
CA SER A 2 -20.12 -54.09 24.98
C SER A 2 -20.63 -52.68 25.26
N LYS A 3 -19.86 -51.90 26.02
CA LYS A 3 -20.14 -50.51 26.36
C LYS A 3 -20.44 -49.74 25.06
N LYS A 4 -21.63 -49.15 24.98
CA LYS A 4 -22.05 -48.29 23.86
C LYS A 4 -21.02 -47.17 23.70
N LYS A 5 -20.19 -47.26 22.66
CA LYS A 5 -19.25 -46.21 22.28
C LYS A 5 -20.09 -44.95 22.04
N GLY A 6 -19.82 -43.88 22.78
CA GLY A 6 -20.51 -42.61 22.54
C GLY A 6 -20.25 -42.17 21.09
N LEU A 7 -21.27 -41.61 20.42
CA LEU A 7 -21.08 -41.05 19.08
C LEU A 7 -19.93 -40.04 19.10
N SER A 8 -18.98 -40.20 18.18
CA SER A 8 -17.92 -39.21 17.98
C SER A 8 -18.50 -37.90 17.46
N LEU A 9 -17.76 -36.79 17.57
CA LEU A 9 -18.20 -35.51 17.02
C LEU A 9 -18.42 -35.60 15.50
N ASP A 10 -17.56 -36.29 14.77
CA ASP A 10 -17.71 -36.48 13.32
C ASP A 10 -18.94 -37.32 12.94
N GLU A 11 -19.25 -38.35 13.73
CA GLU A 11 -20.49 -39.13 13.51
C GLU A 11 -21.73 -38.25 13.73
N LYS A 12 -21.72 -37.37 14.73
CA LYS A 12 -22.81 -36.40 14.95
C LYS A 12 -22.95 -35.42 13.78
N ARG A 13 -21.83 -34.96 13.22
CA ARG A 13 -21.81 -34.04 12.07
C ARG A 13 -22.39 -34.68 10.82
N SER A 14 -21.97 -35.90 10.50
CA SER A 14 -22.50 -36.67 9.36
C SER A 14 -24.00 -36.95 9.50
N ARG A 15 -24.42 -37.40 10.70
CA ARG A 15 -25.84 -37.64 11.01
C ARG A 15 -26.69 -36.37 10.92
N MET A 16 -26.15 -35.22 11.33
CA MET A 16 -26.84 -33.93 11.21
C MET A 16 -27.00 -33.51 9.74
N MET A 17 -25.95 -33.69 8.92
CA MET A 17 -26.04 -33.43 7.47
C MET A 17 -27.05 -34.33 6.76
N GLU A 18 -27.14 -35.60 7.13
CA GLU A 18 -28.16 -36.52 6.59
C GLU A 18 -29.58 -35.98 6.79
N ILE A 19 -29.88 -35.38 7.95
CA ILE A 19 -31.20 -34.79 8.21
C ILE A 19 -31.50 -33.69 7.19
N PHE A 20 -30.56 -32.77 6.97
CA PHE A 20 -30.73 -31.68 6.00
C PHE A 20 -30.85 -32.20 4.56
N PHE A 21 -30.10 -33.23 4.18
CA PHE A 21 -30.14 -33.80 2.84
C PHE A 21 -31.38 -34.67 2.55
N GLU A 22 -31.91 -35.38 3.55
CA GLU A 22 -33.13 -36.17 3.44
C GLU A 22 -34.37 -35.27 3.35
N THR A 23 -34.46 -34.27 4.23
CA THR A 23 -35.63 -33.38 4.32
C THR A 23 -35.63 -32.28 3.27
N LYS A 24 -34.45 -31.82 2.83
CA LYS A 24 -34.26 -30.73 1.84
C LYS A 24 -35.05 -29.46 2.19
N ASP A 25 -35.23 -29.22 3.49
CA ASP A 25 -36.07 -28.15 4.03
C ASP A 25 -35.24 -27.17 4.86
N VAL A 26 -35.81 -26.00 5.13
CA VAL A 26 -35.20 -24.94 5.94
C VAL A 26 -35.68 -25.07 7.37
N PHE A 27 -34.74 -25.11 8.32
CA PHE A 27 -35.06 -25.30 9.73
C PHE A 27 -34.71 -24.09 10.57
N GLN A 28 -35.54 -23.80 11.57
CA GLN A 28 -35.18 -22.90 12.65
C GLN A 28 -34.40 -23.67 13.73
N LEU A 29 -33.60 -22.97 14.53
CA LEU A 29 -32.87 -23.56 15.65
C LEU A 29 -33.75 -24.44 16.56
N LYS A 30 -34.99 -24.01 16.82
CA LYS A 30 -35.97 -24.74 17.65
C LYS A 30 -36.42 -26.07 17.04
N ASP A 31 -36.44 -26.16 15.71
CA ASP A 31 -36.86 -27.36 15.00
C ASP A 31 -35.71 -28.38 14.93
N ILE A 32 -34.48 -27.89 14.73
CA ILE A 32 -33.27 -28.73 14.76
C ILE A 32 -33.09 -29.37 16.14
N GLU A 33 -33.32 -28.62 17.22
CA GLU A 33 -33.26 -29.14 18.60
C GLU A 33 -34.29 -30.25 18.87
N LYS A 34 -35.40 -30.31 18.12
CA LYS A 34 -36.41 -31.38 18.23
C LYS A 34 -36.12 -32.56 17.31
N ILE A 35 -35.69 -32.29 16.09
CA ILE A 35 -35.48 -33.31 15.05
C ILE A 35 -34.18 -34.09 15.30
N ALA A 36 -33.10 -33.41 15.71
CA ALA A 36 -31.79 -34.02 15.88
C ALA A 36 -31.75 -35.14 16.96
N PRO A 37 -32.36 -34.97 18.16
CA PRO A 37 -32.46 -36.07 19.12
C PRO A 37 -33.44 -37.16 18.66
N LYS A 38 -34.54 -36.78 18.00
CA LYS A 38 -35.63 -37.69 17.62
C LYS A 38 -35.27 -38.62 16.47
N GLN A 39 -34.58 -38.13 15.44
CA GLN A 39 -34.24 -38.93 14.27
C GLN A 39 -32.90 -39.65 14.38
N LYS A 40 -31.87 -38.98 14.93
CA LYS A 40 -30.49 -39.48 14.87
C LYS A 40 -29.83 -39.62 16.25
N GLY A 41 -30.55 -39.37 17.35
CA GLY A 41 -30.08 -39.60 18.71
C GLY A 41 -28.96 -38.66 19.17
N ILE A 42 -28.85 -37.47 18.56
CA ILE A 42 -27.85 -36.47 18.96
C ILE A 42 -28.25 -35.88 20.31
N THR A 43 -27.30 -35.76 21.23
CA THR A 43 -27.54 -35.16 22.55
C THR A 43 -27.98 -33.70 22.37
N PRO A 44 -29.12 -33.27 22.93
CA PRO A 44 -29.70 -31.93 22.69
C PRO A 44 -28.73 -30.80 23.05
N MET A 45 -27.92 -30.98 24.10
CA MET A 45 -26.91 -30.01 24.51
C MET A 45 -25.78 -29.83 23.47
N SER A 46 -25.50 -30.86 22.65
CA SER A 46 -24.46 -30.80 21.61
C SER A 46 -24.96 -30.37 20.23
N VAL A 47 -26.28 -30.19 20.05
CA VAL A 47 -26.87 -29.83 18.75
C VAL A 47 -26.37 -28.46 18.29
N LYS A 48 -26.30 -27.48 19.20
CA LYS A 48 -25.81 -26.13 18.89
C LYS A 48 -24.35 -26.13 18.48
N ASP A 49 -23.49 -26.82 19.24
CA ASP A 49 -22.05 -26.87 18.95
C ASP A 49 -21.78 -27.58 17.61
N VAL A 50 -22.49 -28.68 17.34
CA VAL A 50 -22.39 -29.41 16.07
C VAL A 50 -22.89 -28.56 14.90
N LEU A 51 -24.02 -27.89 15.06
CA LEU A 51 -24.56 -26.98 14.04
C LEU A 51 -23.59 -25.83 13.76
N GLN A 52 -23.06 -25.19 14.79
CA GLN A 52 -22.10 -24.09 14.64
C GLN A 52 -20.85 -24.57 13.91
N SER A 53 -20.27 -25.71 14.30
CA SER A 53 -19.11 -26.27 13.59
C SER A 53 -19.39 -26.52 12.10
N LEU A 54 -20.60 -26.99 11.75
CA LEU A 54 -21.00 -27.22 10.35
C LEU A 54 -21.19 -25.91 9.58
N VAL A 55 -21.63 -24.84 10.24
CA VAL A 55 -21.71 -23.50 9.65
C VAL A 55 -20.31 -22.92 9.45
N ASP A 56 -19.42 -23.08 10.43
CA ASP A 56 -18.04 -22.59 10.34
C ASP A 56 -17.27 -23.26 9.18
N ASP A 57 -17.52 -24.56 8.94
CA ASP A 57 -16.97 -25.29 7.79
C ASP A 57 -17.73 -25.05 6.47
N ASN A 58 -18.69 -24.11 6.44
CA ASN A 58 -19.55 -23.77 5.29
C ASN A 58 -20.31 -24.97 4.69
N MET A 59 -20.60 -25.99 5.49
CA MET A 59 -21.37 -27.17 5.09
C MET A 59 -22.88 -26.97 5.25
N VAL A 60 -23.27 -26.15 6.23
CA VAL A 60 -24.65 -25.71 6.47
C VAL A 60 -24.69 -24.19 6.34
N ASP A 61 -25.66 -23.68 5.61
CA ASP A 61 -25.89 -22.25 5.53
C ASP A 61 -26.69 -21.76 6.70
N SER A 62 -26.36 -20.56 7.16
CA SER A 62 -27.15 -19.84 8.15
C SER A 62 -27.46 -18.44 7.62
N GLU A 63 -28.73 -18.06 7.65
CA GLU A 63 -29.14 -16.69 7.38
C GLU A 63 -30.03 -16.18 8.50
N ARG A 64 -29.78 -14.94 8.90
CA ARG A 64 -30.58 -14.26 9.90
C ARG A 64 -31.63 -13.41 9.20
N VAL A 65 -32.89 -13.79 9.37
CA VAL A 65 -34.03 -13.02 8.87
C VAL A 65 -34.78 -12.47 10.09
N GLY A 66 -34.62 -11.17 10.32
CA GLY A 66 -35.17 -10.47 11.48
C GLY A 66 -34.56 -10.93 12.81
N THR A 67 -35.41 -11.50 13.68
CA THR A 67 -35.01 -12.02 15.01
C THR A 67 -34.67 -13.51 15.01
N SER A 68 -34.84 -14.21 13.89
CA SER A 68 -34.67 -15.66 13.79
C SER A 68 -33.53 -16.04 12.84
N ASN A 69 -32.77 -17.07 13.21
CA ASN A 69 -31.77 -17.69 12.34
C ASN A 69 -32.39 -18.92 11.66
N TYR A 70 -32.20 -19.01 10.35
CA TYR A 70 -32.63 -20.11 9.50
C TYR A 70 -31.40 -20.88 9.03
N TYR A 71 -31.51 -22.21 9.00
CA TYR A 71 -30.44 -23.11 8.61
C TYR A 71 -30.92 -24.07 7.54
N TRP A 72 -30.10 -24.29 6.51
CA TRP A 72 -30.39 -25.24 5.45
C TRP A 72 -29.11 -25.76 4.81
N ALA A 73 -29.21 -26.91 4.13
CA ALA A 73 -28.13 -27.41 3.30
C ALA A 73 -28.71 -28.15 2.09
N PHE A 74 -28.20 -27.83 0.89
CA PHE A 74 -28.61 -28.49 -0.34
C PHE A 74 -27.48 -29.34 -0.90
N PRO A 75 -27.75 -30.60 -1.33
CA PRO A 75 -26.73 -31.45 -1.95
C PRO A 75 -26.08 -30.83 -3.19
N SER A 76 -26.83 -30.01 -3.93
CA SER A 76 -26.39 -29.35 -5.16
C SER A 76 -25.49 -28.13 -4.91
N LYS A 77 -25.46 -27.59 -3.68
CA LYS A 77 -24.72 -26.36 -3.36
C LYS A 77 -23.21 -26.59 -3.39
N ALA A 78 -22.72 -27.67 -2.79
CA ALA A 78 -21.30 -27.99 -2.81
C ALA A 78 -20.77 -28.15 -4.24
N LEU A 79 -21.58 -28.71 -5.14
CA LEU A 79 -21.25 -28.86 -6.56
C LEU A 79 -21.21 -27.50 -7.27
N HIS A 80 -22.21 -26.64 -7.05
CA HIS A 80 -22.24 -25.30 -7.66
C HIS A 80 -21.11 -24.40 -7.14
N ALA A 81 -20.83 -24.43 -5.83
CA ALA A 81 -19.73 -23.67 -5.24
C ALA A 81 -18.39 -24.07 -5.88
N ARG A 82 -18.15 -25.37 -6.09
CA ARG A 82 -16.94 -25.86 -6.77
C ARG A 82 -16.89 -25.43 -8.23
N LYS A 83 -18.02 -25.49 -8.96
CA LYS A 83 -18.08 -25.04 -10.36
C LYS A 83 -17.80 -23.54 -10.49
N ASN A 84 -18.47 -22.70 -9.70
CA ASN A 84 -18.25 -21.27 -9.70
C ASN A 84 -16.79 -20.94 -9.34
N LYS A 85 -16.22 -21.65 -8.35
CA LYS A 85 -14.81 -21.44 -7.99
C LYS A 85 -13.86 -21.83 -9.12
N LEU A 86 -14.18 -22.88 -9.86
CA LEU A 86 -13.41 -23.30 -11.02
C LEU A 86 -13.48 -22.23 -12.12
N GLU A 87 -14.67 -21.74 -12.44
CA GLU A 87 -14.88 -20.67 -13.42
C GLU A 87 -14.15 -19.37 -13.03
N ASP A 88 -14.22 -18.97 -11.75
CA ASP A 88 -13.48 -17.82 -11.22
C ASP A 88 -11.96 -17.98 -11.41
N LEU A 89 -11.43 -19.17 -11.11
CA LEU A 89 -10.01 -19.47 -11.26
C LEU A 89 -9.60 -19.50 -12.74
N GLU A 90 -10.43 -20.05 -13.63
CA GLU A 90 -10.19 -20.03 -15.08
C GLU A 90 -10.17 -18.61 -15.64
N ASN A 91 -11.09 -17.75 -15.18
CA ASN A 91 -11.13 -16.33 -15.53
C ASN A 91 -9.87 -15.61 -15.06
N GLN A 92 -9.45 -15.82 -13.81
CA GLN A 92 -8.20 -15.25 -13.28
C GLN A 92 -6.97 -15.71 -14.05
N ILE A 93 -6.90 -16.99 -14.44
CA ILE A 93 -5.81 -17.52 -15.26
C ILE A 93 -5.81 -16.86 -16.64
N SER A 94 -6.98 -16.69 -17.26
CA SER A 94 -7.13 -16.03 -18.56
C SER A 94 -6.64 -14.57 -18.49
N GLU A 95 -7.11 -13.81 -17.50
CA GLU A 95 -6.67 -12.43 -17.27
C GLU A 95 -5.16 -12.35 -17.01
N ALA A 96 -4.62 -13.21 -16.14
CA ALA A 96 -3.20 -13.23 -15.83
C ALA A 96 -2.35 -13.54 -17.07
N LYS A 97 -2.80 -14.47 -17.94
CA LYS A 97 -2.16 -14.76 -19.23
C LYS A 97 -2.17 -13.55 -20.16
N GLN A 98 -3.31 -12.85 -20.26
CA GLN A 98 -3.43 -11.64 -21.08
C GLN A 98 -2.52 -10.53 -20.56
N ARG A 99 -2.50 -10.29 -19.25
CA ARG A 99 -1.60 -9.32 -18.60
C ARG A 99 -0.14 -9.68 -18.86
N LYS A 100 0.26 -10.94 -18.67
CA LYS A 100 1.60 -11.42 -18.98
C LYS A 100 1.99 -11.15 -20.43
N ALA A 101 1.13 -11.48 -21.40
CA ALA A 101 1.38 -11.23 -22.81
C ALA A 101 1.53 -9.73 -23.13
N SER A 102 0.70 -8.87 -22.52
CA SER A 102 0.79 -7.42 -22.69
C SER A 102 2.10 -6.84 -22.13
N VAL A 103 2.50 -7.26 -20.93
CA VAL A 103 3.74 -6.82 -20.28
C VAL A 103 4.95 -7.32 -21.05
N GLN A 104 4.94 -8.58 -21.51
CA GLN A 104 6.02 -9.11 -22.35
C GLN A 104 6.18 -8.31 -23.64
N LYS A 105 5.09 -7.95 -24.33
CA LYS A 105 5.16 -7.07 -25.51
C LYS A 105 5.73 -5.69 -25.17
N ALA A 106 5.37 -5.11 -24.03
CA ALA A 106 5.91 -3.83 -23.59
C ALA A 106 7.41 -3.93 -23.27
N VAL A 107 7.84 -5.01 -22.61
CA VAL A 107 9.26 -5.29 -22.32
C VAL A 107 10.06 -5.46 -23.60
N GLU A 108 9.57 -6.24 -24.57
CA GLU A 108 10.26 -6.42 -25.85
C GLU A 108 10.36 -5.11 -26.63
N LYS A 109 9.30 -4.29 -26.66
CA LYS A 109 9.35 -2.93 -27.23
C LYS A 109 10.38 -2.04 -26.53
N ALA A 110 10.46 -2.08 -25.20
CA ALA A 110 11.41 -1.29 -24.43
C ALA A 110 12.87 -1.77 -24.57
N LYS A 111 13.07 -3.08 -24.84
CA LYS A 111 14.39 -3.66 -25.13
C LYS A 111 14.92 -3.22 -26.48
N VAL A 112 14.06 -3.03 -27.48
CA VAL A 112 14.46 -2.44 -28.77
C VAL A 112 14.88 -0.98 -28.53
N GLY A 113 16.19 -0.73 -28.52
CA GLY A 113 16.81 0.57 -28.19
C GLY A 113 17.50 0.62 -26.83
N ARG A 114 17.27 -0.37 -25.95
CA ARG A 114 17.98 -0.56 -24.67
C ARG A 114 18.63 -1.94 -24.61
N GLN A 115 19.31 -2.32 -25.68
CA GLN A 115 20.08 -3.55 -25.69
C GLN A 115 21.31 -3.38 -24.79
N ASP A 116 21.63 -4.37 -23.98
CA ASP A 116 22.87 -4.41 -23.20
C ASP A 116 24.03 -4.82 -24.09
N THR A 117 24.47 -3.88 -24.94
CA THR A 117 25.72 -4.00 -25.67
C THR A 117 26.88 -3.51 -24.79
N LYS A 118 28.08 -4.05 -25.02
CA LYS A 118 29.30 -3.60 -24.33
C LYS A 118 29.53 -2.09 -24.51
N GLU A 119 29.19 -1.56 -25.68
CA GLU A 119 29.23 -0.14 -26.04
C GLU A 119 28.31 0.71 -25.17
N ARG A 120 27.08 0.26 -24.90
CA ARG A 120 26.17 0.97 -23.99
C ARG A 120 26.72 0.99 -22.57
N GLY A 121 27.32 -0.11 -22.12
CA GLY A 121 27.96 -0.19 -20.81
C GLY A 121 29.15 0.77 -20.67
N SER A 122 29.99 0.90 -21.70
CA SER A 122 31.07 1.90 -21.70
C SER A 122 30.54 3.33 -21.74
N LEU A 123 29.55 3.62 -22.59
CA LEU A 123 28.92 4.95 -22.67
C LEU A 123 28.25 5.37 -21.36
N LEU A 124 27.61 4.44 -20.64
CA LEU A 124 27.02 4.74 -19.33
C LEU A 124 28.08 5.08 -18.28
N LYS A 125 29.23 4.39 -18.29
CA LYS A 125 30.36 4.69 -17.41
C LYS A 125 30.98 6.04 -17.74
N GLU A 126 31.17 6.34 -19.02
CA GLU A 126 31.68 7.64 -19.47
C GLU A 126 30.73 8.77 -19.11
N LEU A 127 29.43 8.60 -19.33
CA LEU A 127 28.41 9.57 -18.96
C LEU A 127 28.39 9.81 -17.44
N GLN A 128 28.60 8.77 -16.63
CA GLN A 128 28.74 8.92 -15.19
C GLN A 128 29.99 9.73 -14.83
N ALA A 129 31.15 9.41 -15.40
CA ALA A 129 32.39 10.13 -15.17
C ALA A 129 32.26 11.62 -15.56
N LEU A 130 31.69 11.92 -16.72
CA LEU A 130 31.46 13.30 -17.18
C LEU A 130 30.48 14.07 -16.28
N ARG A 131 29.47 13.39 -15.71
CA ARG A 131 28.56 14.02 -14.74
C ARG A 131 29.27 14.38 -13.46
N GLU A 132 30.11 13.48 -12.96
CA GLU A 132 30.92 13.70 -11.76
C GLU A 132 31.90 14.86 -11.99
N GLU A 133 32.60 14.88 -13.13
CA GLU A 133 33.48 15.99 -13.52
C GLU A 133 32.71 17.32 -13.62
N ARG A 134 31.55 17.33 -14.29
CA ARG A 134 30.69 18.51 -14.39
C ARG A 134 30.27 19.02 -13.01
N THR A 135 29.93 18.13 -12.08
CA THR A 135 29.59 18.54 -10.71
C THR A 135 30.79 19.09 -9.94
N GLN A 136 31.99 18.54 -10.15
CA GLN A 136 33.22 19.05 -9.53
C GLN A 136 33.57 20.43 -10.07
N LEU A 137 33.58 20.60 -11.40
CA LEU A 137 33.84 21.89 -12.05
C LEU A 137 32.82 22.95 -11.65
N GLN A 138 31.54 22.59 -11.53
CA GLN A 138 30.52 23.51 -11.01
C GLN A 138 30.78 23.91 -9.56
N ALA A 139 31.18 22.96 -8.70
CA ALA A 139 31.54 23.26 -7.33
C ALA A 139 32.81 24.14 -7.24
N GLU A 140 33.76 23.97 -8.16
CA GLU A 140 34.92 24.85 -8.28
C GLU A 140 34.53 26.25 -8.74
N LEU A 141 33.71 26.39 -9.78
CA LEU A 141 33.20 27.69 -10.22
C LEU A 141 32.46 28.43 -9.12
N GLU A 142 31.67 27.73 -8.31
CA GLU A 142 30.97 28.36 -7.17
C GLU A 142 31.96 28.92 -6.13
N LYS A 143 33.12 28.27 -5.91
CA LYS A 143 34.17 28.81 -5.03
C LYS A 143 34.77 30.11 -5.57
N TYR A 144 34.84 30.27 -6.89
CA TYR A 144 35.40 31.45 -7.53
C TYR A 144 34.36 32.51 -7.88
N ARG A 145 33.09 32.30 -7.53
CA ARG A 145 31.98 33.21 -7.83
C ARG A 145 32.17 34.62 -7.26
N GLU A 146 32.82 34.75 -6.11
CA GLU A 146 33.13 36.06 -5.50
C GLU A 146 34.33 36.75 -6.17
N CYS A 147 35.13 36.01 -6.93
CA CYS A 147 36.29 36.50 -7.67
C CYS A 147 35.95 36.92 -9.11
N ASP A 148 34.67 36.92 -9.50
CA ASP A 148 34.26 37.39 -10.81
C ASP A 148 34.62 38.87 -10.98
N PRO A 149 35.30 39.26 -12.08
CA PRO A 149 35.80 40.62 -12.26
C PRO A 149 34.68 41.68 -12.22
N GLU A 150 33.47 41.32 -12.68
CA GLU A 150 32.30 42.19 -12.58
C GLU A 150 31.82 42.37 -11.13
N VAL A 151 31.76 41.29 -10.35
CA VAL A 151 31.39 41.31 -8.92
C VAL A 151 32.43 42.10 -8.11
N VAL A 152 33.72 41.88 -8.40
CA VAL A 152 34.82 42.61 -7.76
C VAL A 152 34.80 44.09 -8.13
N GLU A 153 34.51 44.44 -9.39
CA GLU A 153 34.34 45.84 -9.80
C GLU A 153 33.15 46.51 -9.09
N GLU A 154 32.02 45.81 -8.98
CA GLU A 154 30.83 46.33 -8.29
C GLU A 154 31.10 46.57 -6.80
N MET A 155 31.80 45.64 -6.14
CA MET A 155 32.28 45.80 -4.76
C MET A 155 33.24 47.00 -4.65
N ARG A 156 34.17 47.19 -5.60
CA ARG A 156 35.09 48.35 -5.62
C ARG A 156 34.34 49.67 -5.80
N LYS A 157 33.36 49.73 -6.71
CA LYS A 157 32.52 50.92 -6.94
C LYS A 157 31.73 51.26 -5.67
N SER A 158 31.09 50.27 -5.06
CA SER A 158 30.33 50.41 -3.81
C SER A 158 31.22 50.89 -2.66
N ASN A 159 32.40 50.30 -2.49
CA ASN A 159 33.38 50.75 -1.49
C ASN A 159 33.88 52.18 -1.75
N GLY A 160 34.04 52.57 -3.02
CA GLY A 160 34.38 53.94 -3.40
C GLY A 160 33.29 54.94 -3.01
N VAL A 161 32.02 54.61 -3.23
CA VAL A 161 30.88 55.44 -2.78
C VAL A 161 30.84 55.52 -1.26
N ARG A 162 30.97 54.40 -0.56
CA ARG A 162 30.95 54.35 0.91
C ARG A 162 32.07 55.19 1.53
N LYS A 163 33.29 55.13 0.97
CA LYS A 163 34.41 56.00 1.37
C LYS A 163 34.08 57.47 1.16
N ARG A 164 33.57 57.85 -0.02
CA ARG A 164 33.16 59.24 -0.30
C ARG A 164 32.12 59.75 0.66
N CYS A 165 31.08 58.95 0.96
CA CYS A 165 30.06 59.31 1.94
C CYS A 165 30.66 59.48 3.34
N CYS A 166 31.54 58.58 3.79
CA CYS A 166 32.23 58.72 5.08
C CYS A 166 33.03 60.02 5.15
N PHE A 167 33.88 60.31 4.16
CA PHE A 167 34.64 61.56 4.11
C PHE A 167 33.75 62.80 4.10
N GLN A 168 32.58 62.73 3.46
CA GLN A 168 31.65 63.85 3.43
C GLN A 168 30.94 64.06 4.77
N VAL A 169 30.55 62.98 5.45
CA VAL A 169 29.98 63.04 6.80
C VAL A 169 31.03 63.51 7.81
N ASP A 170 32.25 62.98 7.76
CA ASP A 170 33.37 63.41 8.62
C ASP A 170 33.65 64.90 8.45
N ARG A 171 33.67 65.38 7.19
CA ARG A 171 33.84 66.80 6.89
C ARG A 171 32.67 67.64 7.40
N GLN A 172 31.45 67.14 7.29
CA GLN A 172 30.26 67.87 7.75
C GLN A 172 30.19 67.92 9.29
N CYS A 173 30.54 66.84 9.98
CA CYS A 173 30.69 66.82 11.44
C CYS A 173 31.79 67.79 11.89
N PHE A 174 32.94 67.80 11.21
CA PHE A 174 34.02 68.75 11.50
C PHE A 174 33.57 70.20 11.33
N CYS A 175 32.86 70.52 10.25
CA CYS A 175 32.30 71.86 10.05
C CYS A 175 31.27 72.23 11.14
N HIS A 176 30.40 71.31 11.55
CA HIS A 176 29.40 71.59 12.60
C HIS A 176 30.08 71.85 13.94
N GLN A 177 31.11 71.07 14.28
CA GLN A 177 31.86 71.22 15.53
C GLN A 177 32.64 72.54 15.59
N VAL A 178 33.16 73.02 14.46
CA VAL A 178 33.79 74.36 14.37
C VAL A 178 32.74 75.48 14.49
N MET A 179 31.55 75.32 13.92
CA MET A 179 30.46 76.29 14.06
C MET A 179 29.91 76.35 15.50
N ASP A 180 29.82 75.21 16.18
CA ASP A 180 29.44 75.15 17.60
C ASP A 180 30.50 75.82 18.50
N GLU A 181 31.80 75.74 18.15
CA GLU A 181 32.87 76.44 18.87
C GLU A 181 32.85 77.96 18.62
N GLU A 182 32.47 78.42 17.43
CA GLU A 182 32.32 79.85 17.10
C GLU A 182 31.05 80.48 17.72
N GLU A 183 29.94 79.74 17.83
CA GLU A 183 28.71 80.23 18.51
C GLU A 183 28.88 80.38 20.03
N VAL A 184 29.78 79.62 20.67
CA VAL A 184 30.06 79.73 22.11
C VAL A 184 30.96 80.94 22.45
N GLN A 185 31.53 81.63 21.45
CA GLN A 185 32.36 82.82 21.62
C GLN A 185 31.63 84.16 21.39
N LEU A 186 30.31 84.15 21.17
CA LEU A 186 29.43 85.32 21.12
C LEU A 186 28.53 85.42 22.37
#